data_AF-A0A7I7VR30-F1
#
_entry.id   AF-A0A7I7VR30-F1
#
_cell.length_a   1.000
_cell.length_b   1.000
_cell.length_c   1.000
_cell.angle_alpha   90.00
_cell.angle_beta   90.00
_cell.angle_gamma   90.00
#
_symmetry.space_group_name_H-M   'P 1'
#
loop_
_entity.id
_entity.type
_entity.pdbx_description
1 polymer ?
#
loop_
_entity_poly.entity_id
_entity_poly.type
_entity_poly.pdbx_seq_one_letter_code
_entity_poly.pdbx_strand_id
1 'polypeptide(L)'
;MQNGKKGRPIVALKKSDLYASLWASCDQLRGGMDASQYKDYILTLLFVKYVSDKAKADSNSLIDVPEGGSFDDIALVSAVLVAVLSAFIARVLIGRDRRRQMYGEAFRVALEWREMVYRVRRRDNSKEHDRVLIDRFHELQERLDYYEGWIGSESRYMRRSFRRLVTVIKGATKGDLQTAWEARGRSGNADPDTNHPKIPSSAMDNYLLDVRSHLSLQPWRWPAVWWRNREDGR
;
A
#
# COMPACT_ATOMS: atom_id res chain seq x y z
N MET A 1 9.28 -54.57 33.24
CA MET A 1 8.89 -53.76 32.07
C MET A 1 7.40 -53.96 31.81
N GLN A 2 6.71 -52.90 31.35
CA GLN A 2 5.25 -52.69 31.25
C GLN A 2 4.62 -52.31 32.61
N ASN A 3 3.72 -51.32 32.74
CA ASN A 3 2.95 -50.56 31.77
C ASN A 3 2.52 -49.23 32.44
N GLY A 4 2.63 -48.10 31.76
CA GLY A 4 2.34 -46.78 32.34
C GLY A 4 1.83 -45.79 31.31
N LYS A 5 0.83 -46.16 30.51
CA LYS A 5 0.10 -45.21 29.68
C LYS A 5 -0.72 -44.30 30.61
N LYS A 6 -0.17 -43.15 30.98
CA LYS A 6 -0.92 -42.03 31.56
C LYS A 6 -2.02 -41.64 30.56
N GLY A 7 -3.25 -42.08 30.82
CA GLY A 7 -4.43 -41.55 30.14
C GLY A 7 -4.46 -40.04 30.33
N ARG A 8 -4.65 -39.29 29.24
CA ARG A 8 -4.92 -37.85 29.34
C ARG A 8 -6.15 -37.69 30.26
N PRO A 9 -6.13 -36.76 31.25
CA PRO A 9 -7.30 -36.50 32.04
C PRO A 9 -8.41 -36.07 31.09
N ILE A 10 -9.51 -36.83 31.04
CA ILE A 10 -10.73 -36.40 30.38
C ILE A 10 -11.23 -35.23 31.23
N VAL A 11 -10.93 -34.01 30.78
CA VAL A 11 -11.42 -32.80 31.43
C VAL A 11 -12.95 -32.88 31.37
N ALA A 12 -13.59 -33.06 32.51
CA ALA A 12 -15.04 -32.98 32.61
C ALA A 12 -15.43 -31.55 32.22
N LEU A 13 -15.97 -31.40 31.01
CA LEU A 13 -16.52 -30.12 30.54
C LEU A 13 -17.64 -29.70 31.49
N LYS A 14 -17.36 -28.73 32.35
CA LYS A 14 -18.39 -28.15 33.22
C LYS A 14 -19.37 -27.40 32.32
N LYS A 15 -20.67 -27.59 32.56
CA LYS A 15 -21.73 -26.89 31.81
C LYS A 15 -21.50 -25.37 31.81
N SER A 16 -21.00 -24.81 32.91
CA SER A 16 -20.64 -23.39 33.04
C SER A 16 -19.60 -22.93 32.01
N ASP A 17 -18.55 -23.72 31.78
CA ASP A 17 -17.42 -23.35 30.92
C ASP A 17 -17.81 -23.48 29.45
N LEU A 18 -18.69 -24.45 29.13
CA LEU A 18 -19.31 -24.57 27.83
C LEU A 18 -20.22 -23.37 27.52
N TYR A 19 -21.09 -22.98 28.45
CA TYR A 19 -21.96 -21.81 28.27
C TYR A 19 -21.15 -20.52 28.14
N ALA A 20 -20.09 -20.35 28.94
CA ALA A 20 -19.20 -19.19 28.85
C ALA A 20 -18.48 -19.12 27.49
N SER A 21 -17.98 -20.24 26.98
CA SER A 21 -17.34 -20.34 25.66
C SER A 21 -18.32 -20.05 24.52
N LEU A 22 -19.54 -20.56 24.60
CA LEU A 22 -20.60 -20.27 23.64
C LEU A 22 -20.96 -18.79 23.64
N TRP A 23 -21.14 -18.19 24.82
CA TRP A 23 -21.45 -16.77 24.94
C TRP A 23 -20.32 -15.92 24.34
N ALA A 24 -19.07 -16.17 24.74
CA ALA A 24 -17.92 -15.44 24.20
C ALA A 24 -17.82 -15.55 22.66
N SER A 25 -18.13 -16.72 22.11
CA SER A 25 -18.17 -16.94 20.65
C SER A 25 -19.31 -16.16 19.98
N CYS A 26 -20.49 -16.13 20.60
CA CYS A 26 -21.63 -15.33 20.11
C CYS A 26 -21.36 -13.82 20.15
N ASP A 27 -20.68 -13.31 21.18
CA ASP A 27 -20.36 -11.89 21.29
C ASP A 27 -19.33 -11.45 20.23
N GLN A 28 -18.32 -12.29 19.94
CA GLN A 28 -17.39 -12.06 18.84
C GLN A 28 -18.08 -12.09 17.46
N LEU A 29 -19.00 -13.02 17.23
CA LEU A 29 -19.75 -13.15 15.98
C LEU A 29 -20.78 -12.03 15.76
N ARG A 30 -21.29 -11.41 16.83
CA ARG A 30 -22.22 -10.26 16.73
C ARG A 30 -21.54 -9.00 16.17
N GLY A 31 -20.24 -8.85 16.41
CA GLY A 31 -19.49 -7.66 16.01
C GLY A 31 -20.15 -6.36 16.52
N GLY A 32 -20.21 -5.33 15.67
CA GLY A 32 -20.83 -4.04 16.01
C GLY A 32 -22.35 -3.96 15.79
N MET A 33 -23.03 -5.09 15.53
CA MET A 33 -24.45 -5.09 15.14
C MET A 33 -25.39 -4.98 16.36
N ASP A 34 -26.49 -4.23 16.21
CA ASP A 34 -27.49 -4.08 17.25
C ASP A 34 -28.16 -5.42 17.60
N ALA A 35 -28.48 -5.62 18.88
CA ALA A 35 -28.98 -6.89 19.39
C ALA A 35 -30.33 -7.31 18.77
N SER A 36 -31.15 -6.34 18.37
CA SER A 36 -32.44 -6.61 17.72
C SER A 36 -32.27 -7.27 16.35
N GLN A 37 -31.34 -6.77 15.53
CA GLN A 37 -31.03 -7.32 14.20
C GLN A 37 -30.28 -8.65 14.28
N TYR A 38 -29.38 -8.82 15.27
CA TYR A 38 -28.62 -10.05 15.44
C TYR A 38 -29.52 -11.27 15.70
N LYS A 39 -30.57 -11.08 16.51
CA LYS A 39 -31.53 -12.14 16.86
C LYS A 39 -32.20 -12.75 15.62
N ASP A 40 -32.62 -11.91 14.68
CA ASP A 40 -33.40 -12.35 13.52
C ASP A 40 -32.55 -13.18 12.54
N TYR A 41 -31.28 -12.81 12.35
CA TYR A 41 -30.35 -13.56 11.50
C TYR A 41 -29.84 -14.84 12.16
N ILE A 42 -29.45 -14.78 13.44
CA ILE A 42 -28.84 -15.94 14.12
C ILE A 42 -29.87 -17.04 14.37
N LEU A 43 -31.12 -16.70 14.67
CA LEU A 43 -32.19 -17.68 14.89
C LEU A 43 -32.51 -18.45 13.60
N THR A 44 -32.56 -17.73 12.47
CA THR A 44 -32.76 -18.33 11.16
C THR A 44 -31.62 -19.29 10.81
N LEU A 45 -30.38 -18.90 11.08
CA LEU A 45 -29.20 -19.74 10.82
C LEU A 45 -29.17 -21.00 11.70
N LEU A 46 -29.51 -20.86 12.99
CA LEU A 46 -29.62 -21.98 13.94
C LEU A 46 -30.75 -22.94 13.55
N PHE A 47 -31.87 -22.42 13.05
CA PHE A 47 -32.97 -23.22 12.55
C PHE A 47 -32.55 -24.05 11.32
N VAL A 48 -31.93 -23.43 10.32
CA VAL A 48 -31.42 -24.12 9.13
C VAL A 48 -30.38 -25.18 9.51
N LYS A 49 -29.48 -24.87 10.47
CA LYS A 49 -28.55 -25.85 11.02
C LYS A 49 -29.27 -27.03 11.67
N TYR A 50 -30.23 -26.76 12.56
CA TYR A 50 -30.98 -27.82 13.25
C TYR A 50 -31.71 -28.74 12.27
N VAL A 51 -32.39 -28.18 11.27
CA VAL A 51 -33.11 -28.96 10.25
C VAL A 51 -32.12 -29.77 9.41
N SER A 52 -31.01 -29.18 9.00
CA SER A 52 -29.96 -29.87 8.24
C SER A 52 -29.34 -31.03 9.03
N ASP A 53 -29.05 -30.82 10.32
CA ASP A 53 -28.47 -31.84 11.19
C ASP A 53 -29.47 -32.98 11.45
N LYS A 54 -30.76 -32.66 11.61
CA LYS A 54 -31.82 -33.66 11.81
C LYS A 54 -32.07 -34.50 10.56
N ALA A 55 -32.08 -33.89 9.37
CA ALA A 55 -32.22 -34.60 8.10
C ALA A 55 -31.03 -35.53 7.80
N LYS A 56 -29.81 -35.19 8.27
CA LYS A 56 -28.62 -36.06 8.15
C LYS A 56 -28.61 -37.22 9.15
N ALA A 57 -29.15 -37.00 10.36
CA ALA A 57 -29.08 -37.96 11.46
C ALA A 57 -30.14 -39.07 11.38
N ASP A 58 -31.29 -38.81 10.74
CA ASP A 58 -32.41 -39.75 10.64
C ASP A 58 -32.82 -39.94 9.18
N SER A 59 -32.55 -41.13 8.62
CA SER A 59 -32.88 -41.50 7.24
C SER A 59 -34.38 -41.72 7.00
N ASN A 60 -35.21 -41.74 8.06
CA ASN A 60 -36.68 -41.75 7.99
C ASN A 60 -37.29 -40.38 8.35
N SER A 61 -36.48 -39.32 8.35
CA SER A 61 -36.95 -37.95 8.56
C SER A 61 -38.09 -37.59 7.60
N LEU A 62 -39.21 -37.09 8.12
CA LEU A 62 -40.30 -36.48 7.33
C LEU A 62 -39.90 -35.17 6.62
N ILE A 63 -38.69 -34.66 6.91
CA ILE A 63 -38.19 -33.40 6.39
C ILE A 63 -37.15 -33.70 5.30
N ASP A 64 -37.48 -33.30 4.08
CA ASP A 64 -36.58 -33.34 2.92
C ASP A 64 -35.89 -31.97 2.74
N VAL A 65 -34.57 -31.98 2.61
CA VAL A 65 -33.76 -30.77 2.42
C VAL A 65 -33.33 -30.71 0.96
N PRO A 66 -33.72 -29.68 0.19
CA PRO A 66 -33.38 -29.59 -1.22
C PRO A 66 -31.85 -29.49 -1.40
N GLU A 67 -31.35 -30.00 -2.54
CA GLU A 67 -29.93 -29.91 -2.90
C GLU A 67 -29.44 -28.44 -2.86
N GLY A 68 -28.32 -28.20 -2.18
CA GLY A 68 -27.75 -26.86 -1.98
C GLY A 68 -28.40 -26.03 -0.86
N GLY A 69 -29.44 -26.54 -0.21
CA GLY A 69 -30.16 -25.88 0.89
C GLY A 69 -29.61 -26.21 2.29
N SER A 70 -28.60 -27.06 2.39
CA SER A 70 -28.07 -27.50 3.67
C SER A 70 -27.18 -26.43 4.31
N PHE A 71 -27.02 -26.51 5.64
CA PHE A 71 -26.08 -25.65 6.36
C PHE A 71 -24.64 -25.77 5.84
N ASP A 72 -24.22 -26.95 5.38
CA ASP A 72 -22.86 -27.17 4.86
C ASP A 72 -22.64 -26.41 3.55
N ASP A 73 -23.65 -26.36 2.69
CA ASP A 73 -23.61 -25.64 1.41
C ASP A 73 -23.52 -24.13 1.64
N ILE A 74 -24.33 -23.59 2.56
CA ILE A 74 -24.30 -22.17 2.94
C ILE A 74 -22.96 -21.80 3.59
N ALA A 75 -22.45 -22.65 4.48
CA ALA A 75 -21.16 -22.45 5.12
C ALA A 75 -20.00 -22.49 4.10
N LEU A 76 -20.06 -23.39 3.13
CA LEU A 76 -19.08 -23.48 2.05
C LEU A 76 -19.08 -22.23 1.17
N VAL A 77 -20.25 -21.79 0.70
CA VAL A 77 -20.38 -20.59 -0.15
C VAL A 77 -19.88 -19.34 0.57
N SER A 78 -20.27 -19.14 1.84
CA SER A 78 -19.83 -17.99 2.62
C SER A 78 -18.32 -18.04 2.92
N ALA A 79 -17.75 -19.20 3.24
CA ALA A 79 -16.30 -19.36 3.43
C ALA A 79 -15.52 -19.07 2.14
N VAL A 80 -15.99 -19.56 0.99
CA VAL A 80 -15.38 -19.27 -0.32
C VAL A 80 -15.47 -17.77 -0.62
N LEU A 81 -16.62 -17.13 -0.38
CA LEU A 81 -16.80 -15.70 -0.63
C LEU A 81 -15.88 -14.84 0.23
N VAL A 82 -15.76 -15.16 1.53
CA VAL A 82 -14.85 -14.48 2.45
C VAL A 82 -13.39 -14.71 2.05
N ALA A 83 -13.01 -15.93 1.65
CA ALA A 83 -11.66 -16.25 1.18
C ALA A 83 -11.32 -15.47 -0.11
N VAL A 84 -12.24 -15.39 -1.06
CA VAL A 84 -12.07 -14.64 -2.32
C VAL A 84 -11.94 -13.15 -2.04
N LEU A 85 -12.79 -12.57 -1.20
CA LEU A 85 -12.71 -11.16 -0.80
C LEU A 85 -11.39 -10.86 -0.08
N SER A 86 -10.98 -11.73 0.85
CA SER A 86 -9.72 -11.59 1.59
C SER A 86 -8.52 -11.67 0.66
N ALA A 87 -8.51 -12.62 -0.29
CA ALA A 87 -7.46 -12.75 -1.29
C ALA A 87 -7.40 -11.53 -2.24
N PHE A 88 -8.55 -11.00 -2.64
CA PHE A 88 -8.65 -9.79 -3.45
C PHE A 88 -8.09 -8.57 -2.69
N ILE A 89 -8.51 -8.36 -1.44
CA ILE A 89 -8.01 -7.27 -0.58
C ILE A 89 -6.50 -7.41 -0.37
N ALA A 90 -6.02 -8.62 -0.05
CA ALA A 90 -4.59 -8.88 0.10
C ALA A 90 -3.82 -8.52 -1.18
N ARG A 91 -4.30 -8.93 -2.35
CA ARG A 91 -3.67 -8.60 -3.64
C ARG A 91 -3.60 -7.09 -3.89
N VAL A 92 -4.65 -6.35 -3.52
CA VAL A 92 -4.71 -4.89 -3.70
C VAL A 92 -3.83 -4.13 -2.69
N LEU A 93 -3.83 -4.55 -1.43
CA LEU A 93 -3.08 -3.87 -0.35
C LEU A 93 -1.58 -4.17 -0.40
N ILE A 94 -1.17 -5.42 -0.62
CA ILE A 94 0.25 -5.83 -0.60
C ILE A 94 1.04 -5.11 -1.71
N GLY A 95 0.46 -4.94 -2.89
CA GLY A 95 1.10 -4.21 -3.99
C GLY A 95 1.19 -2.70 -3.77
N ARG A 96 0.46 -2.13 -2.80
CA ARG A 96 0.40 -0.68 -2.58
C ARG A 96 1.66 -0.16 -1.90
N ASP A 97 2.19 -0.90 -0.93
CA ASP A 97 3.35 -0.46 -0.14
C ASP A 97 4.63 -0.44 -0.98
N ARG A 98 4.87 -1.46 -1.81
CA ARG A 98 6.00 -1.49 -2.75
C ARG A 98 5.98 -0.27 -3.68
N ARG A 99 4.81 0.04 -4.24
CA ARG A 99 4.64 1.19 -5.14
C ARG A 99 4.86 2.52 -4.41
N ARG A 100 4.32 2.64 -3.19
CA ARG A 100 4.52 3.83 -2.36
C ARG A 100 6.00 4.10 -2.07
N GLN A 101 6.77 3.05 -1.76
CA GLN A 101 8.21 3.14 -1.55
C GLN A 101 8.93 3.57 -2.84
N MET A 102 8.62 2.93 -3.98
CA MET A 102 9.19 3.30 -5.27
C MET A 102 8.95 4.79 -5.63
N TYR A 103 7.71 5.28 -5.48
CA TYR A 103 7.38 6.68 -5.74
C TYR A 103 8.06 7.67 -4.79
N GLY A 104 8.22 7.28 -3.52
CA GLY A 104 8.93 8.08 -2.50
C GLY A 104 10.42 8.15 -2.77
N GLU A 105 11.04 7.04 -3.16
CA GLU A 105 12.44 7.00 -3.57
C GLU A 105 12.70 7.82 -4.82
N ALA A 106 11.85 7.68 -5.85
CA ALA A 106 11.93 8.51 -7.06
C ALA A 106 11.84 10.01 -6.72
N PHE A 107 10.91 10.38 -5.83
CA PHE A 107 10.78 11.75 -5.34
C PHE A 107 12.05 12.26 -4.65
N ARG A 108 12.64 11.43 -3.78
CA ARG A 108 13.91 11.73 -3.11
C ARG A 108 15.02 12.00 -4.12
N VAL A 109 15.20 11.12 -5.10
CA VAL A 109 16.23 11.27 -6.15
C VAL A 109 16.02 12.55 -6.95
N ALA A 110 14.77 12.90 -7.26
CA ALA A 110 14.47 14.17 -7.92
C ALA A 110 14.92 15.38 -7.09
N LEU A 111 14.73 15.35 -5.77
CA LEU A 111 15.17 16.42 -4.86
C LEU A 111 16.69 16.45 -4.65
N GLU A 112 17.38 15.32 -4.75
CA GLU A 112 18.85 15.26 -4.68
C GLU A 112 19.52 16.11 -5.77
N TRP A 113 18.84 16.37 -6.90
CA TRP A 113 19.34 17.29 -7.93
C TRP A 113 19.61 18.70 -7.39
N ARG A 114 18.82 19.16 -6.40
CA ARG A 114 19.06 20.43 -5.72
C ARG A 114 20.40 20.43 -4.99
N GLU A 115 20.77 19.30 -4.40
CA GLU A 115 22.00 19.16 -3.63
C GLU A 115 23.25 19.33 -4.50
N MET A 116 23.14 18.98 -5.78
CA MET A 116 24.24 19.18 -6.73
C MET A 116 24.66 20.65 -6.86
N VAL A 117 23.73 21.60 -6.69
CA VAL A 117 24.07 23.04 -6.68
C VAL A 117 25.06 23.35 -5.55
N TYR A 118 24.80 22.85 -4.34
CA TYR A 118 25.68 23.05 -3.19
C TYR A 118 27.03 22.39 -3.40
N ARG A 119 27.04 21.17 -3.92
CA ARG A 119 28.27 20.43 -4.20
C ARG A 119 29.16 21.16 -5.20
N VAL A 120 28.58 21.75 -6.25
CA VAL A 120 29.32 22.56 -7.23
C VAL A 120 29.85 23.85 -6.61
N ARG A 121 29.05 24.54 -5.79
CA ARG A 121 29.49 25.76 -5.06
C ARG A 121 30.64 25.49 -4.08
N ARG A 122 30.72 24.27 -3.54
CA ARG A 122 31.71 23.85 -2.53
C ARG A 122 32.90 23.08 -3.11
N ARG A 123 33.11 23.12 -4.42
CA ARG A 123 34.21 22.40 -5.06
C ARG A 123 35.57 22.95 -4.63
N ASP A 124 36.55 22.07 -4.49
CA ASP A 124 37.93 22.43 -4.12
C ASP A 124 38.73 23.05 -5.30
N ASN A 125 38.07 23.27 -6.45
CA ASN A 125 38.66 23.79 -7.69
C ASN A 125 39.84 22.95 -8.22
N SER A 126 39.94 21.69 -7.77
CA SER A 126 40.88 20.69 -8.29
C SER A 126 40.23 19.89 -9.41
N LYS A 127 41.02 19.55 -10.44
CA LYS A 127 40.57 18.70 -11.57
C LYS A 127 40.03 17.35 -11.10
N GLU A 128 40.56 16.81 -10.01
CA GLU A 128 40.09 15.53 -9.45
C GLU A 128 38.71 15.68 -8.81
N HIS A 129 38.51 16.73 -8.03
CA HIS A 129 37.23 17.02 -7.40
C HIS A 129 36.14 17.32 -8.45
N ASP A 130 36.50 18.00 -9.54
CA ASP A 130 35.58 18.29 -10.65
C ASP A 130 35.12 17.01 -11.35
N ARG A 131 36.02 16.02 -11.55
CA ARG A 131 35.65 14.70 -12.09
C ARG A 131 34.65 13.98 -11.19
N VAL A 132 34.91 13.94 -9.88
CA VAL A 132 34.00 13.33 -8.92
C VAL A 132 32.62 13.98 -8.97
N LEU A 133 32.54 15.31 -9.12
CA LEU A 133 31.26 16.00 -9.26
C LEU A 133 30.54 15.63 -10.55
N ILE A 134 31.25 15.55 -11.67
CA ILE A 134 30.69 15.12 -12.97
C ILE A 134 30.17 13.69 -12.87
N ASP A 135 30.92 12.77 -12.27
CA ASP A 135 30.50 11.38 -12.07
C ASP A 135 29.22 11.31 -11.22
N ARG A 136 29.12 12.14 -10.18
CA ARG A 136 27.89 12.25 -9.36
C ARG A 136 26.70 12.78 -10.15
N PHE A 137 26.91 13.71 -11.08
CA PHE A 137 25.84 14.14 -11.99
C PHE A 137 25.37 12.98 -12.87
N HIS A 138 26.28 12.20 -13.42
CA HIS A 138 25.94 11.04 -14.26
C HIS A 138 25.21 9.95 -13.47
N GLU A 139 25.70 9.59 -12.28
CA GLU A 139 25.02 8.64 -11.38
C GLU A 139 23.61 9.10 -11.04
N LEU A 140 23.43 10.40 -10.77
CA LEU A 140 22.12 10.96 -10.48
C LEU A 140 21.20 10.96 -11.70
N GLN A 141 21.73 11.24 -12.89
CA GLN A 141 20.97 11.13 -14.15
C GLN A 141 20.50 9.70 -14.39
N GLU A 142 21.38 8.71 -14.23
CA GLU A 142 21.05 7.29 -14.37
C GLU A 142 19.94 6.87 -13.39
N ARG A 143 20.02 7.30 -12.12
CA ARG A 143 18.97 7.02 -11.14
C ARG A 143 17.63 7.65 -11.51
N LEU A 144 17.64 8.88 -12.03
CA LEU A 144 16.40 9.52 -12.52
C LEU A 144 15.78 8.73 -13.68
N ASP A 145 16.60 8.29 -14.63
CA ASP A 145 16.15 7.51 -15.78
C ASP A 145 15.65 6.12 -15.35
N TYR A 146 16.31 5.49 -14.37
CA TYR A 146 15.86 4.23 -13.75
C TYR A 146 14.45 4.35 -13.17
N TYR A 147 14.20 5.37 -12.33
CA TYR A 147 12.88 5.56 -11.73
C TYR A 147 11.84 5.99 -12.77
N GLU A 148 12.21 6.81 -13.76
CA GLU A 148 11.31 7.15 -14.86
C GLU A 148 10.88 5.91 -15.64
N GLY A 149 11.83 5.02 -15.94
CA GLY A 149 11.58 3.75 -16.63
C GLY A 149 10.65 2.83 -15.85
N TRP A 150 10.94 2.60 -14.57
CA TRP A 150 10.13 1.75 -13.70
C TRP A 150 8.72 2.30 -13.51
N ILE A 151 8.59 3.58 -13.16
CA ILE A 151 7.29 4.25 -13.06
C ILE A 151 6.55 4.17 -14.41
N GLY A 152 7.27 4.31 -15.52
CA GLY A 152 6.74 4.15 -16.88
C GLY A 152 6.16 2.78 -17.19
N SER A 153 6.81 1.72 -16.72
CA SER A 153 6.28 0.36 -16.86
C SER A 153 5.02 0.11 -16.04
N GLU A 154 4.83 0.85 -14.93
CA GLU A 154 3.65 0.73 -14.09
C GLU A 154 2.48 1.61 -14.59
N SER A 155 2.77 2.88 -14.90
CA SER A 155 1.76 3.87 -15.26
C SER A 155 2.33 4.99 -16.13
N ARG A 156 1.83 5.09 -17.36
CA ARG A 156 2.18 6.17 -18.30
C ARG A 156 1.88 7.57 -17.75
N TYR A 157 0.86 7.71 -16.92
CA TYR A 157 0.45 8.99 -16.33
C TYR A 157 1.35 9.39 -15.17
N MET A 158 1.73 8.43 -14.32
CA MET A 158 2.69 8.68 -13.25
C MET A 158 4.09 9.00 -13.79
N ARG A 159 4.49 8.37 -14.90
CA ARG A 159 5.76 8.72 -15.58
C ARG A 159 5.78 10.17 -16.00
N ARG A 160 4.66 10.66 -16.56
CA ARG A 160 4.51 12.06 -16.97
C ARG A 160 4.56 13.01 -15.79
N SER A 161 3.85 12.68 -14.70
CA SER A 161 3.90 13.45 -13.45
C SER A 161 5.32 13.53 -12.89
N PHE A 162 6.04 12.40 -12.83
CA PHE A 162 7.43 12.35 -12.38
C PHE A 162 8.37 13.15 -13.29
N ARG A 163 8.27 12.98 -14.61
CA ARG A 163 9.07 13.72 -15.58
C ARG A 163 8.86 15.23 -15.44
N ARG A 164 7.61 15.67 -15.27
CA ARG A 164 7.28 17.09 -15.04
C ARG A 164 7.96 17.63 -13.78
N LEU A 165 7.94 16.87 -12.67
CA LEU A 165 8.66 17.23 -11.45
C LEU A 165 10.16 17.41 -11.72
N VAL A 166 10.81 16.43 -12.37
CA VAL A 166 12.24 16.47 -12.69
C VAL A 166 12.57 17.67 -13.59
N THR A 167 11.76 17.92 -14.63
CA THR A 167 11.93 19.07 -15.52
C THR A 167 11.85 20.40 -14.77
N VAL A 168 10.88 20.56 -13.87
CA VAL A 168 10.75 21.79 -13.07
C VAL A 168 11.95 21.96 -12.13
N ILE A 169 12.40 20.90 -11.46
CA ILE A 169 13.57 20.97 -10.57
C ILE A 169 14.82 21.35 -11.36
N LYS A 170 15.10 20.66 -12.47
CA LYS A 170 16.25 20.95 -13.33
C LYS A 170 16.19 22.38 -13.89
N GLY A 171 15.01 22.83 -14.29
CA GLY A 171 14.80 24.20 -14.78
C GLY A 171 15.05 25.25 -13.70
N ALA A 172 14.53 25.04 -12.50
CA ALA A 172 14.70 25.96 -11.37
C ALA A 172 16.15 26.06 -10.89
N THR A 173 16.92 24.96 -10.95
CA THR A 173 18.33 24.95 -10.50
C THR A 173 19.33 25.31 -11.58
N LYS A 174 18.93 25.37 -12.86
CA LYS A 174 19.84 25.60 -13.99
C LYS A 174 20.65 26.89 -13.85
N GLY A 175 19.98 28.00 -13.52
CA GLY A 175 20.65 29.30 -13.32
C GLY A 175 21.64 29.26 -12.17
N ASP A 176 21.22 28.72 -11.02
CA ASP A 176 22.07 28.57 -9.84
C ASP A 176 23.30 27.69 -10.11
N LEU A 177 23.14 26.61 -10.89
CA LEU A 177 24.24 25.73 -11.29
C LEU A 177 25.23 26.44 -12.20
N GLN A 178 24.73 27.20 -13.18
CA GLN A 178 25.60 27.95 -14.10
C GLN A 178 26.45 28.97 -13.33
N THR A 179 25.81 29.79 -12.49
CA THR A 179 26.54 30.75 -11.64
C THR A 179 27.52 30.05 -10.69
N ALA A 180 27.15 28.88 -10.17
CA ALA A 180 28.04 28.09 -9.32
C ALA A 180 29.29 27.60 -10.07
N TRP A 181 29.15 27.16 -11.33
CA TRP A 181 30.29 26.72 -12.15
C TRP A 181 31.20 27.87 -12.59
N GLU A 182 30.64 29.06 -12.83
CA GLU A 182 31.41 30.26 -13.19
C GLU A 182 32.22 30.81 -12.00
N ALA A 183 31.66 30.73 -10.78
CA ALA A 183 32.32 31.20 -9.56
C ALA A 183 33.34 30.20 -9.01
N ARG A 184 34.43 30.68 -8.40
CA ARG A 184 35.40 29.83 -7.69
C ARG A 184 34.73 29.17 -6.47
N GLY A 185 34.90 27.86 -6.32
CA GLY A 185 34.34 27.11 -5.21
C GLY A 185 34.93 27.53 -3.87
N ARG A 186 34.09 27.54 -2.83
CA ARG A 186 34.47 27.93 -1.46
C ARG A 186 34.56 26.69 -0.57
N SER A 187 35.71 26.44 0.04
CA SER A 187 35.89 25.42 1.08
C SER A 187 35.61 26.03 2.47
N GLY A 188 34.76 25.40 3.29
CA GLY A 188 34.38 25.92 4.62
C GLY A 188 33.11 25.28 5.19
N ASN A 189 32.70 25.61 6.42
CA ASN A 189 31.46 25.10 7.05
C ASN A 189 30.19 25.59 6.32
N ALA A 190 29.00 25.11 6.72
CA ALA A 190 27.75 25.58 6.15
C ALA A 190 27.64 27.11 6.31
N ASP A 191 27.54 27.82 5.20
CA ASP A 191 27.34 29.27 5.21
C ASP A 191 25.83 29.53 5.49
N PRO A 192 25.48 30.13 6.65
CA PRO A 192 24.09 30.33 7.04
C PRO A 192 23.31 31.24 6.06
N ASP A 193 24.01 32.03 5.24
CA ASP A 193 23.40 32.91 4.24
C ASP A 193 23.28 32.25 2.84
N THR A 194 23.53 30.94 2.73
CA THR A 194 23.47 30.27 1.42
C THR A 194 22.04 30.24 0.88
N ASN A 195 21.76 31.05 -0.14
CA ASN A 195 20.47 31.07 -0.82
C ASN A 195 20.14 29.68 -1.41
N HIS A 196 19.02 29.10 -0.94
CA HIS A 196 18.53 27.83 -1.42
C HIS A 196 17.83 27.98 -2.77
N PRO A 197 18.09 27.09 -3.75
CA PRO A 197 17.34 27.09 -5.00
C PRO A 197 15.85 26.99 -4.70
N LYS A 198 15.11 28.03 -5.08
CA LYS A 198 13.67 28.12 -4.82
C LYS A 198 12.94 27.20 -5.81
N ILE A 199 12.77 25.95 -5.41
CA ILE A 199 11.96 25.00 -6.19
C ILE A 199 10.49 25.36 -6.01
N PRO A 200 9.71 25.47 -7.09
CA PRO A 200 8.28 25.70 -6.98
C PRO A 200 7.60 24.60 -6.15
N SER A 201 7.01 24.97 -5.01
CA SER A 201 6.28 24.02 -4.14
C SER A 201 5.15 23.30 -4.87
N SER A 202 4.50 24.01 -5.80
CA SER A 202 3.42 23.47 -6.64
C SER A 202 3.83 22.23 -7.43
N ALA A 203 5.07 22.11 -7.89
CA ALA A 203 5.51 20.94 -8.63
C ALA A 203 5.63 19.70 -7.74
N MET A 204 6.13 19.88 -6.52
CA MET A 204 6.23 18.82 -5.51
C MET A 204 4.84 18.40 -5.04
N ASP A 205 4.00 19.37 -4.70
CA ASP A 205 2.63 19.13 -4.23
C ASP A 205 1.79 18.41 -5.28
N ASN A 206 1.90 18.80 -6.55
CA ASN A 206 1.20 18.13 -7.64
C ASN A 206 1.64 16.68 -7.83
N TYR A 207 2.94 16.40 -7.78
CA TYR A 207 3.44 15.03 -7.87
C TYR A 207 2.96 14.18 -6.69
N LEU A 208 3.05 14.69 -5.46
CA LEU A 208 2.59 13.98 -4.26
C LEU A 208 1.07 13.76 -4.25
N LEU A 209 0.31 14.73 -4.77
CA LEU A 209 -1.13 14.61 -4.97
C LEU A 209 -1.47 13.52 -5.99
N ASP A 210 -0.71 13.43 -7.07
CA ASP A 210 -0.82 12.36 -8.07
C ASP A 210 -0.50 10.99 -7.46
N VAL A 211 0.61 10.86 -6.75
CA VAL A 211 0.99 9.62 -6.04
C VAL A 211 -0.11 9.19 -5.06
N ARG A 212 -0.59 10.12 -4.21
CA ARG A 212 -1.65 9.84 -3.22
C ARG A 212 -2.94 9.39 -3.89
N SER A 213 -3.31 10.00 -5.00
CA SER A 213 -4.54 9.71 -5.71
C SER A 213 -4.42 8.41 -6.51
N HIS A 214 -3.27 8.15 -7.14
CA HIS A 214 -2.99 6.92 -7.87
C HIS A 214 -2.93 5.68 -6.97
N LEU A 215 -2.40 5.82 -5.76
CA LEU A 215 -2.36 4.74 -4.77
C LEU A 215 -3.67 4.58 -3.98
N SER A 216 -4.67 5.45 -4.18
CA SER A 216 -5.90 5.40 -3.40
C SER A 216 -6.74 4.18 -3.74
N LEU A 217 -7.39 3.60 -2.72
CA LEU A 217 -8.40 2.53 -2.89
C LEU A 217 -9.71 3.06 -3.48
N GLN A 218 -9.89 4.38 -3.51
CA GLN A 218 -11.07 5.05 -4.00
C GLN A 218 -10.96 5.27 -5.52
N PRO A 219 -11.68 4.51 -6.36
CA PRO A 219 -11.47 4.50 -7.80
C PRO A 219 -11.80 5.85 -8.46
N TRP A 220 -12.68 6.66 -7.87
CA TRP A 220 -13.03 8.00 -8.36
C TRP A 220 -11.87 9.01 -8.30
N ARG A 221 -10.77 8.70 -7.60
CA ARG A 221 -9.59 9.56 -7.54
C ARG A 221 -8.63 9.36 -8.71
N TRP A 222 -8.72 8.23 -9.41
CA TRP A 222 -7.81 7.89 -10.51
C TRP A 222 -8.05 8.73 -11.77
N PRO A 223 -9.31 9.03 -12.18
CA PRO A 223 -9.58 9.91 -13.33
C PRO A 223 -8.94 11.29 -13.21
N ALA A 224 -8.81 11.84 -11.99
CA ALA A 224 -8.16 13.13 -11.79
C ALA A 224 -6.66 13.10 -12.12
N VAL A 225 -5.95 12.02 -11.76
CA VAL A 225 -4.52 11.82 -12.08
C VAL A 225 -4.35 11.68 -13.58
N TRP A 226 -5.23 10.89 -14.20
CA TRP A 226 -5.30 10.73 -15.64
C TRP A 226 -5.49 12.06 -16.35
N TRP A 227 -6.48 12.86 -15.93
CA TRP A 227 -6.80 14.14 -16.56
C TRP A 227 -5.68 15.17 -16.46
N ARG A 228 -5.03 15.29 -15.29
CA ARG A 228 -3.89 16.22 -15.10
C ARG A 228 -2.64 15.85 -15.89
N ASN A 229 -2.51 14.58 -16.23
CA ASN A 229 -1.32 14.03 -16.88
C ASN A 229 -1.63 13.44 -18.25
N ARG A 230 -2.79 13.75 -18.84
CA ARG A 230 -3.12 13.36 -20.22
C ARG A 230 -2.18 14.07 -21.20
N GLU A 231 -2.00 13.47 -22.37
CA GLU A 231 -1.18 14.08 -23.41
C GLU A 231 -1.95 15.28 -23.95
N ASP A 232 -1.40 16.48 -23.77
CA ASP A 232 -1.81 17.62 -24.57
C ASP A 232 -1.15 17.37 -25.93
N GLY A 233 -1.94 16.93 -26.91
CA GLY A 233 -1.45 16.64 -28.27
C GLY A 233 -0.64 17.81 -28.81
N ARG A 234 0.66 17.59 -28.97
CA ARG A 234 1.58 18.34 -29.82
C ARG A 234 2.48 17.35 -30.53
#